data_AF-A0A4Q6DRZ0-F1
#
_entry.id   AF-A0A4Q6DRZ0-F1
#
_cell.length_a   1.000
_cell.length_b   1.000
_cell.length_c   1.000
_cell.angle_alpha   90.00
_cell.angle_beta   90.00
_cell.angle_gamma   90.00
#
_symmetry.space_group_name_H-M   'P 1'
#
loop_
_entity.id
_entity.type
_entity.pdbx_description
1 polymer ?
#
loop_
_entity_poly.entity_id
_entity_poly.type
_entity_poly.pdbx_seq_one_letter_code
_entity_poly.pdbx_strand_id
1 'polypeptide(L)' 'YLICYFADEISAKPEPDAITQLMKDHNLNRKDLVMVGNSNNDLLCAEATGIDYFALNDLL' A
#
# COMPACT_ATOMS: atom_id res chain seq x y z
N TYR A 1 1.80 8.29 -18.34
CA TYR A 1 0.40 8.39 -17.92
C TYR A 1 0.33 7.96 -16.47
N LEU A 2 -0.30 8.75 -15.60
CA LEU A 2 -0.47 8.42 -14.17
C LEU A 2 -1.84 7.76 -14.00
N ILE A 3 -1.89 6.60 -13.34
CA ILE A 3 -3.14 5.92 -12.98
C ILE A 3 -3.30 6.05 -11.47
N CYS A 4 -4.47 6.52 -11.04
CA CYS A 4 -4.83 6.64 -9.64
C CYS A 4 -5.95 5.65 -9.34
N TYR A 5 -5.75 4.81 -8.33
CA TYR A 5 -6.75 3.88 -7.83
C TYR A 5 -7.18 4.33 -6.43
N PHE A 6 -8.46 4.15 -6.13
CA PHE A 6 -9.01 4.37 -4.80
C PHE A 6 -9.38 3.00 -4.21
N ALA A 7 -9.01 2.77 -2.96
CA ALA A 7 -9.38 1.54 -2.26
C ALA A 7 -10.82 1.63 -1.73
N ASP A 8 -11.54 0.51 -1.74
CA ASP A 8 -12.94 0.42 -1.29
C ASP A 8 -13.13 0.47 0.24
N GLU A 9 -12.18 1.01 1.00
CA GLU A 9 -12.21 1.13 2.49
C GLU A 9 -12.65 -0.14 3.24
N ILE A 10 -12.33 -1.31 2.68
CA ILE A 10 -12.78 -2.64 3.13
C ILE A 10 -12.35 -2.91 4.58
N SER A 11 -11.12 -2.51 4.91
CA SER A 11 -10.55 -2.57 6.24
C SER A 11 -9.58 -1.40 6.42
N ALA A 12 -9.49 -0.91 7.66
CA ALA A 12 -8.54 0.14 7.99
C ALA A 12 -7.14 -0.44 8.17
N LYS A 13 -6.11 0.33 7.77
CA LYS A 13 -4.72 0.00 8.09
C LYS A 13 -4.59 -0.22 9.62
N PRO A 14 -3.84 -1.23 10.07
CA PRO A 14 -2.78 -1.95 9.34
C PRO A 14 -3.26 -3.13 8.48
N GLU A 15 -4.55 -3.41 8.42
CA GLU A 15 -5.07 -4.56 7.66
C GLU A 15 -4.74 -4.46 6.16
N PRO A 16 -4.29 -5.56 5.52
CA PRO A 16 -3.79 -5.55 4.15
C PRO A 16 -4.87 -5.72 3.08
N ASP A 17 -6.14 -5.93 3.44
CA ASP A 17 -7.19 -6.34 2.51
C ASP A 17 -7.39 -5.35 1.36
N ALA A 18 -7.38 -4.04 1.68
CA ALA A 18 -7.51 -2.97 0.71
C ALA A 18 -6.44 -3.04 -0.40
N ILE A 19 -5.18 -3.22 -0.02
CA ILE A 19 -4.07 -3.35 -0.99
C ILE A 19 -4.14 -4.69 -1.71
N THR A 20 -4.49 -5.77 -1.00
CA THR A 20 -4.61 -7.10 -1.58
C THR A 20 -5.70 -7.16 -2.66
N GLN A 21 -6.82 -6.47 -2.44
CA GLN A 21 -7.88 -6.35 -3.45
C GLN A 21 -7.42 -5.50 -4.63
N LEU A 22 -6.83 -4.31 -4.39
CA LEU A 22 -6.29 -3.47 -5.47
C LEU A 22 -5.30 -4.23 -6.36
N MET A 23 -4.43 -5.05 -5.77
CA MET A 23 -3.51 -5.90 -6.52
C MET A 23 -4.24 -6.89 -7.42
N LYS A 24 -5.31 -7.53 -6.93
CA LYS A 24 -6.10 -8.51 -7.69
C LYS A 24 -6.88 -7.84 -8.82
N ASP A 25 -7.58 -6.74 -8.51
CA ASP A 25 -8.50 -6.07 -9.43
C ASP A 25 -7.77 -5.43 -10.62
N HIS A 26 -6.51 -5.02 -10.40
CA HIS A 26 -5.69 -4.34 -11.39
C HIS A 26 -4.46 -5.14 -11.83
N ASN A 27 -4.37 -6.42 -11.45
CA ASN A 27 -3.27 -7.33 -11.79
C ASN A 27 -1.87 -6.74 -11.48
N LEU A 28 -1.72 -6.15 -10.30
CA LEU A 28 -0.48 -5.55 -9.82
C LEU A 28 0.34 -6.58 -9.03
N ASN A 29 1.66 -6.56 -9.17
CA ASN A 29 2.54 -7.39 -8.36
C ASN A 29 3.13 -6.59 -7.20
N ARG A 30 3.14 -7.17 -6.00
CA ARG A 30 3.76 -6.58 -4.79
C ARG A 30 5.19 -6.06 -4.98
N LYS A 31 6.00 -6.73 -5.81
CA LYS A 31 7.40 -6.33 -6.10
C LYS A 31 7.52 -5.03 -6.90
N ASP A 32 6.43 -4.62 -7.55
CA ASP A 32 6.33 -3.42 -8.38
C ASP A 32 5.57 -2.31 -7.62
N LEU A 33 5.31 -2.51 -6.33
CA LEU A 33 4.56 -1.59 -5.46
C LEU A 33 5.44 -1.08 -4.33
N VAL A 34 5.19 0.17 -3.98
CA VAL A 34 5.79 0.85 -2.84
C VAL A 34 4.71 1.57 -2.05
N MET A 35 4.73 1.42 -0.73
CA MET A 35 3.91 2.21 0.16
C MET A 35 4.70 3.42 0.65
N VAL A 36 4.14 4.61 0.47
CA VAL A 36 4.66 5.84 1.06
C VAL A 36 3.70 6.29 2.15
N GLY A 37 4.19 6.42 3.38
CA GLY A 37 3.36 6.71 4.54
C GLY A 37 4.08 7.52 5.62
N ASN A 38 3.32 7.96 6.63
CA ASN A 38 3.86 8.72 7.77
C ASN A 38 3.44 8.14 9.13
N SER A 39 2.78 6.98 9.14
CA SER A 39 2.28 6.33 10.34
C SER A 39 2.81 4.90 10.49
N ASN A 40 2.82 4.40 11.72
CA ASN A 40 3.15 2.99 11.97
C ASN A 40 2.15 2.03 11.31
N ASN A 41 0.89 2.45 11.12
CA ASN A 41 -0.11 1.62 10.45
C ASN A 41 0.23 1.43 8.96
N ASP A 42 0.86 2.40 8.32
CA ASP A 42 1.35 2.26 6.95
C ASP A 42 2.49 1.24 6.90
N LEU A 43 3.50 1.40 7.76
CA LEU A 43 4.62 0.47 7.85
C LEU A 43 4.13 -0.98 8.06
N LEU A 44 3.27 -1.20 9.05
CA LEU A 44 2.73 -2.54 9.36
C LEU A 44 1.91 -3.11 8.20
N CYS A 45 1.15 -2.26 7.49
CA CYS A 45 0.40 -2.67 6.30
C CYS A 45 1.35 -3.09 5.16
N ALA A 46 2.44 -2.34 4.95
CA ALA A 46 3.45 -2.67 3.95
C ALA A 46 4.16 -4.00 4.26
N GLU A 47 4.52 -4.22 5.53
CA GLU A 47 5.10 -5.48 6.01
C GLU A 47 4.13 -6.66 5.82
N ALA A 48 2.86 -6.48 6.19
CA ALA A 48 1.83 -7.53 6.06
C ALA A 48 1.55 -7.90 4.59
N THR A 49 1.67 -6.94 3.67
CA THR A 49 1.50 -7.17 2.22
C THR A 49 2.79 -7.60 1.52
N GLY A 50 3.94 -7.44 2.16
CA GLY A 50 5.26 -7.72 1.60
C GLY A 50 5.61 -6.79 0.43
N ILE A 51 5.26 -5.51 0.55
CA ILE A 51 5.65 -4.43 -0.38
C ILE A 51 6.71 -3.54 0.28
N ASP A 52 7.49 -2.84 -0.53
CA ASP A 52 8.48 -1.90 -0.03
C ASP A 52 7.80 -0.70 0.65
N TYR A 53 8.43 -0.15 1.68
CA TYR A 53 7.94 1.00 2.43
C TYR A 53 8.95 2.15 2.41
N PHE A 54 8.46 3.36 2.15
CA PHE A 54 9.22 4.60 2.35
C PHE A 54 8.48 5.51 3.32
N ALA A 55 9.20 5.98 4.34
CA ALA A 55 8.67 7.02 5.21
C ALA A 55 8.65 8.35 4.45
N LEU A 56 7.56 9.11 4.60
CA LEU A 56 7.40 10.42 3.97
C LEU A 56 8.54 11.38 4.34
N ASN A 57 9.08 11.26 5.55
CA ASN A 57 10.18 12.10 6.03
C ASN A 57 11.51 11.84 5.33
N ASP A 58 11.68 10.69 4.67
CA ASP A 58 12.92 10.36 3.95
C ASP A 58 12.92 10.90 2.51
N LEU A 59 11.79 11.43 2.05
CA LEU A 59 11.56 11.97 0.70
C LEU A 59 11.73 13.49 0.60
N LEU A 60 11.86 14.20 1.73
CA LEU A 60 11.93 15.66 1.82
C LEU A 60 13.31 16.19 2.22
#